data_AF-A0A937ZQ87-F1
#
_entry.id   AF-A0A937ZQ87-F1
#
_cell.length_a   1.000
_cell.length_b   1.000
_cell.length_c   1.000
_cell.angle_alpha   90.00
_cell.angle_beta   90.00
_cell.angle_gamma   90.00
#
_symmetry.space_group_name_H-M   'P 1'
#
loop_
_entity.id
_entity.type
_entity.pdbx_description
1 polymer ?
#
loop_
_entity_poly.entity_id
_entity_poly.type
_entity_poly.pdbx_seq_one_letter_code
_entity_poly.pdbx_strand_id
1 'polypeptide(L)'
;HTPDFLTAAGDKAIGVRYTSADVSPEAFTAAYPAFVKRYQEMFGEKPINGYHAFAHDGAKLAFEAIKKVAKQDEKGNTYIGRKALRDALFATKNLQGLGGTLTCTPYGDCQEFKFAVYQFTAADPKSFDPGKNPKKIFPVKK
;
A
#
# COMPACT_ATOMS: atom_id res chain seq x y z
N HIS A 1 13.27 -5.79 3.67
CA HIS A 1 14.37 -6.12 2.73
C HIS A 1 15.27 -4.95 2.33
N THR A 2 14.93 -3.69 2.62
CA THR A 2 15.86 -2.56 2.40
C THR A 2 17.01 -2.42 3.42
N PRO A 3 16.87 -2.85 4.70
CA PRO A 3 18.02 -2.94 5.61
C PRO A 3 19.10 -3.93 5.15
N ASP A 4 18.70 -5.00 4.47
CA ASP A 4 19.61 -6.00 3.92
C ASP A 4 20.49 -5.40 2.81
N PHE A 5 19.92 -4.50 1.99
CA PHE A 5 20.69 -3.74 0.99
C PHE A 5 21.77 -2.88 1.64
N LEU A 6 21.45 -2.16 2.72
CA LEU A 6 22.43 -1.35 3.45
C LEU A 6 23.53 -2.23 4.07
N THR A 7 23.15 -3.41 4.59
CA THR A 7 24.09 -4.39 5.14
C THR A 7 25.07 -4.90 4.08
N ALA A 8 24.58 -5.17 2.86
CA ALA A 8 25.38 -5.69 1.77
C ALA A 8 26.27 -4.64 1.09
N ALA A 9 25.74 -3.42 0.87
CA ALA A 9 26.42 -2.37 0.12
C ALA A 9 27.35 -1.50 1.00
N GLY A 10 27.10 -1.41 2.30
CA GLY A 10 27.83 -0.53 3.20
C GLY A 10 27.85 0.92 2.68
N ASP A 11 29.00 1.58 2.77
CA ASP A 11 29.15 2.97 2.31
C ASP A 11 28.83 3.19 0.84
N LYS A 12 28.88 2.14 0.01
CA LYS A 12 28.50 2.22 -1.42
C LYS A 12 27.00 2.43 -1.62
N ALA A 13 26.19 2.24 -0.58
CA ALA A 13 24.77 2.59 -0.62
C ALA A 13 24.55 4.11 -0.70
N ILE A 14 25.45 4.93 -0.13
CA ILE A 14 25.24 6.38 -0.05
C ILE A 14 25.20 6.98 -1.46
N GLY A 15 24.12 7.70 -1.77
CA GLY A 15 23.88 8.28 -3.09
C GLY A 15 23.17 7.36 -4.08
N VAL A 16 23.00 6.06 -3.77
CA VAL A 16 22.18 5.16 -4.60
C VAL A 16 20.74 5.66 -4.63
N ARG A 17 20.19 5.71 -5.84
CA ARG A 17 18.81 6.13 -6.10
C ARG A 17 17.98 4.94 -6.56
N TYR A 18 16.76 4.87 -6.08
CA TYR A 18 15.78 3.90 -6.57
C TYR A 18 14.39 4.52 -6.66
N THR A 19 13.56 3.92 -7.52
CA THR A 19 12.15 4.28 -7.67
C THR A 19 11.27 3.31 -6.91
N SER A 20 10.23 3.83 -6.27
CA SER A 20 9.20 3.02 -5.61
C SER A 20 7.86 3.76 -5.61
N ALA A 21 6.79 3.15 -5.10
CA ALA A 21 5.58 3.86 -4.76
C ALA A 21 5.90 4.99 -3.76
N ASP A 22 5.27 6.17 -3.92
CA ASP A 22 5.36 7.22 -2.91
C ASP A 22 4.60 6.78 -1.66
N VAL A 23 5.35 6.44 -0.60
CA VAL A 23 4.83 6.01 0.71
C VAL A 23 4.82 7.14 1.74
N SER A 24 5.08 8.38 1.31
CA SER A 24 5.01 9.52 2.21
C SER A 24 3.56 9.82 2.61
N PRO A 25 3.30 10.30 3.84
CA PRO A 25 1.94 10.62 4.30
C PRO A 25 1.17 11.53 3.34
N GLU A 26 1.85 12.47 2.68
CA GLU A 26 1.26 13.38 1.71
C GLU A 26 0.81 12.73 0.39
N ALA A 27 1.25 11.50 0.09
CA ALA A 27 0.82 10.76 -1.10
C ALA A 27 -0.58 10.11 -0.93
N PHE A 28 -1.03 9.98 0.33
CA PHE A 28 -2.28 9.33 0.71
C PHE A 28 -3.45 10.31 0.87
N THR A 29 -4.67 9.78 0.94
CA THR A 29 -5.88 10.58 1.14
C THR A 29 -6.00 11.10 2.57
N ALA A 30 -6.90 12.07 2.79
CA ALA A 30 -7.19 12.63 4.12
C ALA A 30 -7.67 11.59 5.15
N ALA A 31 -8.06 10.38 4.72
CA ALA A 31 -8.45 9.28 5.61
C ALA A 31 -7.25 8.57 6.26
N TYR A 32 -6.03 8.73 5.73
CA TYR A 32 -4.85 8.01 6.18
C TYR A 32 -4.46 8.27 7.65
N PRO A 33 -4.48 9.51 8.18
CA PRO A 33 -4.21 9.74 9.60
C PRO A 33 -5.18 8.99 10.53
N ALA A 34 -6.46 8.91 10.15
CA ALA A 34 -7.47 8.18 10.92
C ALA A 34 -7.21 6.66 10.90
N PHE A 35 -6.77 6.12 9.76
CA PHE A 35 -6.33 4.74 9.66
C PHE A 35 -5.15 4.44 10.60
N VAL A 36 -4.11 5.29 10.60
CA VAL A 36 -2.93 5.13 11.45
C VAL A 36 -3.31 5.16 12.94
N LYS A 37 -4.18 6.10 13.33
CA LYS A 37 -4.70 6.19 14.70
C LYS A 37 -5.42 4.89 15.10
N ARG A 38 -6.34 4.41 14.26
CA ARG A 38 -7.09 3.18 14.53
C ARG A 38 -6.18 1.96 14.61
N TYR A 39 -5.16 1.86 13.75
CA TYR A 39 -4.18 0.79 13.80
C TYR A 39 -3.43 0.79 15.13
N GLN A 40 -2.95 1.96 15.58
CA GLN A 40 -2.29 2.13 16.88
C GLN A 40 -3.19 1.75 18.06
N GLU A 41 -4.48 2.11 18.01
CA GLU A 41 -5.46 1.74 19.05
C GLU A 41 -5.70 0.22 19.10
N MET A 42 -5.73 -0.46 17.95
CA MET A 42 -5.99 -1.90 17.87
C MET A 42 -4.76 -2.75 18.24
N PHE A 43 -3.56 -2.31 17.86
CA PHE A 43 -2.36 -3.14 17.92
C PHE A 43 -1.26 -2.61 18.86
N GLY A 44 -1.43 -1.42 19.44
CA GLY A 44 -0.45 -0.84 20.35
C GLY A 44 0.81 -0.28 19.67
N GLU A 45 0.88 -0.30 18.33
CA GLU A 45 2.00 0.22 17.53
C GLU A 45 1.51 0.91 16.25
N LYS A 46 2.33 1.78 15.65
CA LYS A 46 2.02 2.37 14.35
C LYS A 46 2.26 1.33 13.25
N PRO A 47 1.62 1.45 12.08
CA PRO A 47 1.93 0.59 10.94
C PRO A 47 3.44 0.56 10.65
N ILE A 48 4.00 -0.65 10.57
CA ILE A 48 5.45 -0.89 10.57
C ILE A 48 6.13 -0.76 9.20
N ASN A 49 5.37 -0.74 8.11
CA ASN A 49 5.90 -0.67 6.74
C ASN A 49 5.28 0.51 5.97
N GLY A 50 5.90 1.00 4.90
CA GLY A 50 5.33 2.09 4.09
C GLY A 50 4.14 1.67 3.20
N TYR A 51 3.86 0.37 3.08
CA TYR A 51 2.89 -0.18 2.11
C TYR A 51 1.53 -0.57 2.70
N HIS A 52 1.32 -0.35 4.00
CA HIS A 52 0.11 -0.76 4.70
C HIS A 52 -1.16 -0.13 4.13
N ALA A 53 -1.08 1.10 3.60
CA ALA A 53 -2.20 1.75 2.93
C ALA A 53 -2.64 0.95 1.69
N PHE A 54 -1.70 0.49 0.87
CA PHE A 54 -2.01 -0.33 -0.30
C PHE A 54 -2.53 -1.72 0.08
N ALA A 55 -2.00 -2.31 1.15
CA ALA A 55 -2.51 -3.58 1.67
C ALA A 55 -3.97 -3.45 2.16
N HIS A 56 -4.27 -2.37 2.89
CA HIS A 56 -5.62 -2.05 3.32
C HIS A 56 -6.57 -1.85 2.11
N ASP A 57 -6.12 -1.14 1.07
CA ASP A 57 -6.90 -0.94 -0.15
C ASP A 57 -7.15 -2.24 -0.92
N GLY A 58 -6.15 -3.12 -1.00
CA GLY A 58 -6.30 -4.46 -1.55
C GLY A 58 -7.31 -5.32 -0.78
N ALA A 59 -7.26 -5.29 0.56
CA ALA A 59 -8.24 -5.98 1.39
C ALA A 59 -9.65 -5.40 1.21
N LYS A 60 -9.77 -4.07 1.13
CA LYS A 60 -11.03 -3.37 0.88
C LYS A 60 -11.65 -3.79 -0.46
N LEU A 61 -10.86 -3.85 -1.53
CA LEU A 61 -11.30 -4.35 -2.85
C LEU A 61 -11.87 -5.77 -2.74
N ALA A 62 -11.13 -6.68 -2.09
CA ALA A 62 -11.57 -8.06 -1.93
C ALA A 62 -12.87 -8.16 -1.12
N PHE A 63 -12.98 -7.45 0.00
CA PHE A 63 -14.19 -7.48 0.84
C PHE A 63 -15.40 -6.89 0.14
N GLU A 64 -15.25 -5.77 -0.58
CA GLU A 64 -16.36 -5.19 -1.34
C GLU A 64 -16.81 -6.11 -2.49
N ALA A 65 -15.88 -6.82 -3.14
CA ALA A 65 -16.25 -7.82 -4.14
C ALA A 65 -16.95 -9.03 -3.52
N ILE A 66 -16.45 -9.56 -2.39
CA ILE A 66 -17.06 -10.68 -1.66
C ILE A 66 -18.49 -10.36 -1.25
N LYS A 67 -18.74 -9.18 -0.67
CA LYS A 67 -20.09 -8.73 -0.27
C LYS A 67 -21.10 -8.76 -1.43
N LYS A 68 -20.65 -8.53 -2.67
CA LYS A 68 -21.52 -8.53 -3.86
C LYS A 68 -21.88 -9.94 -4.35
N VAL A 69 -21.01 -10.93 -4.13
CA VAL A 69 -21.12 -12.24 -4.81
C VAL A 69 -21.21 -13.44 -3.88
N ALA A 70 -21.00 -13.25 -2.58
CA ALA A 70 -21.22 -14.29 -1.59
C ALA A 70 -22.69 -14.71 -1.61
N LYS A 71 -22.91 -16.03 -1.59
CA LYS A 71 -24.24 -16.64 -1.56
C LYS A 71 -24.30 -17.66 -0.43
N GLN A 72 -25.51 -17.90 0.07
CA GLN A 72 -25.79 -19.01 0.98
C GLN A 72 -26.61 -20.08 0.26
N ASP A 73 -26.34 -21.35 0.58
CA ASP A 73 -27.20 -22.46 0.18
C ASP A 73 -28.35 -22.66 1.17
N GLU A 74 -29.25 -23.60 0.89
CA GLU A 74 -30.40 -23.92 1.76
C GLU A 74 -29.99 -24.44 3.15
N LYS A 75 -28.73 -24.88 3.30
CA LYS A 75 -28.17 -25.37 4.56
C LYS A 75 -27.44 -24.27 5.34
N GLY A 76 -27.42 -23.03 4.83
CA GLY A 76 -26.73 -21.89 5.42
C GLY A 76 -25.23 -21.83 5.14
N ASN A 77 -24.67 -22.69 4.28
CA ASN A 77 -23.25 -22.63 3.92
C ASN A 77 -22.99 -21.43 3.02
N THR A 78 -21.98 -20.63 3.35
CA THR A 78 -21.54 -19.52 2.51
C THR A 78 -20.55 -19.99 1.45
N TYR A 79 -20.82 -19.70 0.18
CA TYR A 79 -19.91 -19.98 -0.93
C TYR A 79 -19.66 -18.74 -1.79
N ILE A 80 -18.45 -18.67 -2.34
CA ILE A 80 -17.99 -17.58 -3.20
C ILE A 80 -17.43 -18.20 -4.48
N GLY A 81 -18.12 -17.99 -5.60
CA GLY A 81 -17.65 -18.47 -6.89
C GLY A 81 -16.41 -17.70 -7.34
N ARG A 82 -15.31 -18.38 -7.66
CA ARG A 82 -14.03 -17.75 -8.06
C ARG A 82 -14.19 -16.79 -9.25
N LYS A 83 -14.93 -17.19 -10.28
CA LYS A 83 -15.22 -16.34 -11.45
C LYS A 83 -16.03 -15.11 -11.04
N ALA A 84 -17.09 -15.30 -10.26
CA ALA A 84 -17.93 -14.20 -9.79
C ALA A 84 -17.11 -13.19 -8.96
N LEU A 85 -16.25 -13.68 -8.08
CA LEU A 85 -15.36 -12.83 -7.27
C LEU A 85 -14.41 -12.01 -8.15
N ARG A 86 -13.72 -12.66 -9.09
CA ARG A 86 -12.82 -11.98 -10.03
C ARG A 86 -13.55 -10.91 -10.85
N ASP A 87 -14.69 -11.28 -11.43
CA ASP A 87 -15.46 -10.37 -12.27
C ASP A 87 -16.00 -9.18 -11.46
N ALA A 88 -16.46 -9.41 -10.22
CA ALA A 88 -16.90 -8.33 -9.32
C ALA A 88 -15.75 -7.42 -8.87
N LEU A 89 -14.55 -7.97 -8.65
CA LEU A 89 -13.36 -7.19 -8.33
C LEU A 89 -12.98 -6.29 -9.51
N PHE A 90 -12.91 -6.83 -10.72
CA PHE A 90 -12.50 -6.11 -11.93
C PHE A 90 -13.55 -5.06 -12.36
N ALA A 91 -14.81 -5.25 -11.96
CA ALA A 91 -15.88 -4.26 -12.13
C ALA A 91 -15.80 -3.07 -11.15
N THR A 92 -14.81 -3.02 -10.25
CA THR A 92 -14.71 -1.92 -9.27
C THR A 92 -14.40 -0.59 -9.97
N LYS A 93 -15.20 0.44 -9.64
CA LYS A 93 -15.03 1.82 -10.10
C LYS A 93 -15.25 2.77 -8.92
N ASN A 94 -14.43 3.82 -8.83
CA ASN A 94 -14.59 4.93 -7.91
C ASN A 94 -14.61 4.58 -6.40
N LEU A 95 -14.04 3.43 -6.02
CA LEU A 95 -14.00 3.00 -4.63
C LEU A 95 -12.96 3.83 -3.86
N GLN A 96 -13.36 4.53 -2.80
CA GLN A 96 -12.45 5.38 -2.04
C GLN A 96 -11.46 4.55 -1.21
N GLY A 97 -10.16 4.68 -1.48
CA GLY A 97 -9.06 4.04 -0.75
C GLY A 97 -8.20 5.04 0.06
N LEU A 98 -7.22 4.50 0.77
CA LEU A 98 -6.18 5.29 1.47
C LEU A 98 -5.15 5.83 0.48
N GLY A 99 -4.79 5.05 -0.53
CA GLY A 99 -3.87 5.41 -1.60
C GLY A 99 -4.48 6.29 -2.70
N GLY A 100 -5.81 6.40 -2.72
CA GLY A 100 -6.55 7.17 -3.72
C GLY A 100 -7.85 6.48 -4.11
N THR A 101 -8.47 6.96 -5.18
CA THR A 101 -9.65 6.32 -5.77
C THR A 101 -9.25 5.05 -6.51
N LEU A 102 -9.93 3.95 -6.22
CA LEU A 102 -9.70 2.63 -6.80
C LEU A 102 -10.69 2.35 -7.93
N THR A 103 -10.15 2.15 -9.13
CA THR A 103 -10.88 1.89 -10.38
C THR A 103 -10.09 0.85 -11.17
N CYS A 104 -10.62 -0.37 -11.28
CA CYS A 104 -9.92 -1.47 -11.93
C CYS A 104 -9.97 -1.39 -13.46
N THR A 105 -8.84 -1.68 -14.10
CA THR A 105 -8.72 -1.93 -15.54
C THR A 105 -9.09 -3.38 -15.87
N PRO A 106 -9.30 -3.72 -17.16
CA PRO A 106 -9.49 -5.12 -17.58
C PRO A 106 -8.31 -6.06 -17.22
N TYR A 107 -7.14 -5.49 -16.91
CA TYR A 107 -5.93 -6.24 -16.56
C TYR A 107 -5.72 -6.38 -15.05
N GLY A 108 -6.56 -5.73 -14.23
CA GLY A 108 -6.50 -5.83 -12.77
C GLY A 108 -5.75 -4.69 -12.08
N ASP A 109 -5.28 -3.68 -12.81
CA ASP A 109 -4.70 -2.47 -12.20
C ASP A 109 -5.81 -1.62 -11.62
N CYS A 110 -5.85 -1.46 -10.30
CA CYS A 110 -6.97 -0.82 -9.62
C CYS A 110 -6.66 0.56 -9.05
N GLN A 111 -5.42 1.03 -9.12
CA GLN A 111 -5.03 2.30 -8.53
C GLN A 111 -4.01 2.99 -9.43
N GLU A 112 -4.10 4.32 -9.51
CA GLU A 112 -3.07 5.14 -10.16
C GLU A 112 -1.73 5.00 -9.41
N PHE A 113 -0.68 4.64 -10.16
CA PHE A 113 0.66 4.49 -9.59
C PHE A 113 1.34 5.85 -9.44
N LYS A 114 1.50 6.31 -8.19
CA LYS A 114 2.30 7.48 -7.85
C LYS A 114 3.69 7.03 -7.44
N PHE A 115 4.69 7.31 -8.26
CA PHE A 115 6.07 6.96 -7.97
C PHE A 115 6.80 8.06 -7.19
N ALA A 116 7.82 7.65 -6.45
CA ALA A 116 8.80 8.51 -5.81
C ALA A 116 10.22 8.02 -6.15
N VAL A 117 11.16 8.95 -6.17
CA VAL A 117 12.59 8.65 -6.22
C VAL A 117 13.16 8.86 -4.83
N TYR A 118 13.85 7.84 -4.33
CA TYR A 118 14.49 7.84 -3.03
C TYR A 118 16.01 7.77 -3.20
N GLN A 119 16.75 8.47 -2.35
CA GLN A 119 18.21 8.43 -2.32
C GLN A 119 18.70 8.08 -0.91
N PHE A 120 19.58 7.09 -0.79
CA PHE A 120 20.23 6.79 0.49
C PHE A 120 21.21 7.88 0.88
N THR A 121 21.17 8.26 2.15
CA THR A 121 21.99 9.32 2.76
C THR A 121 22.90 8.80 3.88
N ALA A 122 22.68 7.57 4.34
CA ALA A 122 23.53 6.89 5.32
C ALA A 122 23.59 5.38 5.04
N ALA A 123 24.66 4.73 5.52
CA ALA A 123 24.96 3.32 5.29
C ALA A 123 24.49 2.38 6.41
N ASP A 124 24.25 2.88 7.63
CA ASP A 124 23.84 2.04 8.76
C ASP A 124 22.45 1.42 8.50
N PRO A 125 22.29 0.08 8.51
CA PRO A 125 20.99 -0.56 8.38
C PRO A 125 19.93 -0.07 9.37
N LYS A 126 20.34 0.37 10.57
CA LYS A 126 19.44 0.94 11.59
C LYS A 126 18.92 2.32 11.24
N SER A 127 19.57 3.02 10.31
CA SER A 127 19.10 4.32 9.82
C SER A 127 17.95 4.21 8.83
N PHE A 128 17.54 2.99 8.44
CA PHE A 128 16.45 2.78 7.50
C PHE A 128 15.11 3.29 8.06
N ASP A 129 14.68 4.43 7.54
CA ASP A 129 13.41 5.10 7.84
C ASP A 129 12.95 5.79 6.54
N PRO A 130 12.06 5.17 5.75
CA PRO A 130 11.60 5.72 4.47
C PRO A 130 11.12 7.17 4.57
N GLY A 131 11.74 8.05 3.78
CA GLY A 131 11.50 9.50 3.83
C GLY A 131 12.60 10.27 4.55
N LYS A 132 13.36 9.62 5.45
CA LYS A 132 14.58 10.17 6.08
C LYS A 132 15.85 9.56 5.49
N ASN A 133 16.00 8.24 5.62
CA ASN A 133 17.02 7.46 4.90
C ASN A 133 16.41 6.13 4.45
N PRO A 134 16.15 5.93 3.16
CA PRO A 134 16.48 6.84 2.06
C PRO A 134 15.53 8.05 2.02
N LYS A 135 16.09 9.23 1.70
CA LYS A 135 15.36 10.49 1.58
C LYS A 135 14.57 10.51 0.28
N LYS A 136 13.31 10.97 0.33
CA LYS A 136 12.53 11.26 -0.89
C LYS A 136 13.11 12.49 -1.59
N ILE A 137 13.53 12.33 -2.85
CA ILE A 137 14.05 13.43 -3.68
C ILE A 137 13.10 13.81 -4.82
N PHE A 138 12.11 12.96 -5.12
CA PHE A 138 11.01 13.26 -6.05
C PHE A 138 9.75 12.49 -5.61
N PRO A 139 8.52 13.05 -5.76
CA PRO A 139 8.27 14.46 -6.08
C PRO A 139 8.77 15.38 -4.96
N VAL A 140 9.23 16.57 -5.33
CA VAL A 140 9.66 17.58 -4.35
C VAL A 140 8.40 18.14 -3.67
N LYS A 141 8.43 18.31 -2.34
CA LYS A 141 7.34 19.02 -1.64
C LYS A 141 7.20 20.41 -2.26
N LYS A 142 5.99 20.74 -2.73
CA LYS A 142 5.64 22.10 -3.14
C LYS A 142 5.65 23.02 -1.93
#